data_AF-C6XET6-F1
#
_entry.id   AF-C6XET6-F1
#
_cell.length_a   1.000
_cell.length_b   1.000
_cell.length_c   1.000
_cell.angle_alpha   90.00
_cell.angle_beta   90.00
_cell.angle_gamma   90.00
#
_symmetry.space_group_name_H-M   'P 1'
#
loop_
_entity.id
_entity.type
_entity.pdbx_description
1 polymer ?
#
loop_
_entity_poly.entity_id
_entity_poly.type
_entity_poly.pdbx_seq_one_letter_code
_entity_poly.pdbx_strand_id
1 'polypeptide(L)'
;MIGTLFIGFFALVTVPAEQAQRSLLVADVVATNFLTYRASVVEYTNAHPSASGTINDSSLTFKLGYIRDPRWTNTIQSNTLYIYSSTTLEPRVKEVVFNKTRRNLSSGIKGSSGRLISPNGIDTGIVLPASIPTGAITMVGD
;
A
#
# COMPACT_ATOMS: atom_id res chain seq x y z
N MET A 1 -31.03 -36.78 18.34
CA MET A 1 -30.58 -35.41 18.06
C MET A 1 -29.04 -35.30 18.17
N ILE A 2 -28.29 -35.92 17.26
CA ILE A 2 -26.81 -35.88 17.25
C ILE A 2 -26.27 -35.12 16.01
N GLY A 3 -27.09 -34.91 14.98
CA GLY A 3 -26.68 -34.28 13.72
C GLY A 3 -26.40 -32.78 13.79
N THR A 4 -27.00 -32.03 14.71
CA THR A 4 -26.85 -30.57 14.78
C THR A 4 -25.56 -30.11 15.46
N LEU A 5 -24.95 -30.95 16.32
CA LEU A 5 -23.74 -30.57 17.05
C LEU A 5 -22.47 -30.63 16.18
N PHE A 6 -22.44 -31.56 15.21
CA PHE A 6 -21.31 -31.70 14.28
C PHE A 6 -21.25 -30.58 13.23
N ILE A 7 -22.41 -30.08 12.78
CA ILE A 7 -22.48 -28.97 11.82
C ILE A 7 -21.97 -27.66 12.46
N GLY A 8 -22.32 -27.41 13.73
CA GLY A 8 -21.84 -26.24 14.46
C GLY A 8 -20.32 -26.22 14.65
N PHE A 9 -19.71 -27.38 14.92
CA PHE A 9 -18.26 -27.46 15.11
C PHE A 9 -17.48 -27.31 13.79
N PHE A 10 -17.97 -27.89 12.69
CA PHE A 10 -17.37 -27.69 11.37
C PHE A 10 -17.45 -26.24 10.90
N ALA A 11 -18.61 -25.59 11.05
CA ALA A 11 -18.79 -24.18 10.71
C ALA A 11 -17.88 -23.26 11.54
N LEU A 12 -17.64 -23.58 12.81
CA LEU A 12 -16.77 -22.80 13.69
C LEU A 12 -15.30 -22.81 13.23
N VAL A 13 -14.86 -23.90 12.59
CA VAL A 13 -13.46 -24.05 12.14
C VAL A 13 -13.28 -23.57 10.68
N THR A 14 -14.27 -23.75 9.80
CA THR A 14 -14.13 -23.42 8.37
C THR A 14 -14.35 -21.94 8.06
N VAL A 15 -15.31 -21.28 8.73
CA VAL A 15 -15.59 -19.85 8.54
C VAL A 15 -14.37 -18.94 8.77
N PRO A 16 -13.61 -19.06 9.87
CA PRO A 16 -12.43 -18.21 10.07
C PRO A 16 -11.32 -18.48 9.03
N ALA A 17 -11.18 -19.73 8.54
CA ALA A 17 -10.21 -20.06 7.52
C ALA A 17 -10.56 -19.44 6.15
N GLU A 18 -11.83 -19.53 5.73
CA GLU A 18 -12.29 -18.88 4.50
C GLU A 18 -12.19 -17.36 4.55
N GLN A 19 -12.53 -16.75 5.69
CA GLN A 19 -12.38 -15.31 5.90
C GLN A 19 -10.91 -14.87 5.86
N ALA A 20 -10.01 -15.65 6.46
CA ALA A 20 -8.57 -15.40 6.39
C ALA A 20 -8.04 -15.48 4.94
N GLN A 21 -8.54 -16.43 4.14
CA GLN A 21 -8.12 -16.55 2.75
C GLN A 21 -8.69 -15.43 1.86
N ARG A 22 -9.95 -15.06 2.06
CA ARG A 22 -10.57 -13.92 1.36
C ARG A 22 -9.85 -12.60 1.68
N SER A 23 -9.52 -12.35 2.94
CA SER A 23 -8.79 -11.13 3.33
C SER A 23 -7.39 -11.07 2.71
N LEU A 24 -6.72 -12.23 2.57
CA LEU A 24 -5.44 -12.31 1.87
C LEU A 24 -5.57 -12.00 0.37
N LEU A 25 -6.60 -12.52 -0.30
CA LEU A 25 -6.85 -12.22 -1.72
C LEU A 25 -7.18 -10.74 -1.93
N VAL A 26 -8.00 -10.15 -1.06
CA VAL A 26 -8.31 -8.71 -1.11
C VAL A 26 -7.04 -7.89 -0.89
N ALA A 27 -6.23 -8.24 0.11
CA ALA A 27 -4.95 -7.59 0.35
C ALA A 27 -3.99 -7.70 -0.84
N ASP A 28 -3.96 -8.85 -1.53
CA ASP A 28 -3.14 -9.07 -2.72
C ASP A 28 -3.54 -8.17 -3.89
N VAL A 29 -4.85 -8.06 -4.14
CA VAL A 29 -5.42 -7.18 -5.18
C VAL A 29 -5.07 -5.72 -4.86
N VAL A 30 -5.29 -5.28 -3.63
CA VAL A 30 -5.00 -3.90 -3.19
C VAL A 30 -3.51 -3.60 -3.32
N ALA A 31 -2.64 -4.51 -2.89
CA ALA A 31 -1.20 -4.34 -3.02
C ALA A 31 -0.73 -4.29 -4.48
N THR A 32 -1.27 -5.15 -5.32
CA THR A 32 -0.95 -5.18 -6.76
C THR A 32 -1.43 -3.89 -7.45
N ASN A 33 -2.61 -3.39 -7.08
CA ASN A 33 -3.14 -2.12 -7.56
C ASN A 33 -2.22 -0.94 -7.18
N PHE A 34 -1.79 -0.88 -5.92
CA PHE A 34 -0.84 0.13 -5.44
C PHE A 34 0.51 0.10 -6.17
N LEU A 35 1.08 -1.09 -6.41
CA LEU A 35 2.34 -1.22 -7.15
C LEU A 35 2.19 -0.85 -8.64
N THR A 36 1.02 -1.13 -9.23
CA THR A 36 0.72 -0.71 -10.60
C THR A 36 0.61 0.81 -10.70
N TYR A 37 -0.05 1.45 -9.73
CA TYR A 37 -0.08 2.90 -9.63
C TYR A 37 1.34 3.49 -9.52
N ARG A 38 2.18 2.93 -8.64
CA ARG A 38 3.59 3.33 -8.51
C ARG A 38 4.32 3.27 -9.85
N ALA A 39 4.16 2.19 -10.60
CA ALA A 39 4.84 2.03 -11.88
C ALA A 39 4.48 3.16 -12.87
N SER A 40 3.20 3.52 -12.96
CA SER A 40 2.75 4.65 -13.81
C SER A 40 3.31 5.99 -13.37
N VAL A 41 3.43 6.24 -12.06
CA VAL A 41 4.00 7.49 -11.54
C VAL A 41 5.51 7.55 -11.79
N VAL A 42 6.23 6.45 -11.59
CA VAL A 42 7.68 6.35 -11.87
C VAL A 42 7.97 6.56 -13.35
N GLU A 43 7.17 5.97 -14.24
CA GLU A 43 7.28 6.18 -15.68
C GLU A 43 7.09 7.66 -16.05
N TYR A 44 6.12 8.33 -15.43
CA TYR A 44 5.91 9.77 -15.63
C TYR A 44 7.09 10.60 -15.14
N THR A 45 7.64 10.32 -13.95
CA THR A 45 8.78 11.07 -13.40
C THR A 45 10.06 10.86 -14.20
N ASN A 46 10.24 9.67 -14.79
CA ASN A 46 11.37 9.40 -15.69
C ASN A 46 11.26 10.22 -16.98
N ALA A 47 10.05 10.41 -17.51
CA ALA A 47 9.80 11.26 -18.67
C ALA A 47 9.84 12.76 -18.34
N HIS A 48 9.60 13.15 -17.08
CA HIS A 48 9.57 14.54 -16.61
C HIS A 48 10.44 14.74 -15.36
N PRO A 49 11.78 14.76 -15.49
CA PRO A 49 12.68 14.83 -14.33
C PRO A 49 12.55 16.10 -13.49
N SER A 50 12.01 17.17 -14.06
CA SER A 50 11.76 18.45 -13.38
C SER A 50 10.38 18.56 -12.73
N ALA A 51 9.58 17.48 -12.76
CA ALA A 51 8.27 17.47 -12.12
C ALA A 51 8.40 17.68 -10.60
N SER A 52 7.49 18.47 -10.03
CA SER A 52 7.43 18.73 -8.60
C SER A 52 5.99 18.84 -8.13
N GLY A 53 5.76 18.63 -6.82
CA GLY A 53 4.42 18.63 -6.25
C GLY A 53 3.64 17.36 -6.54
N THR A 54 2.32 17.46 -6.58
CA THR A 54 1.42 16.31 -6.81
C THR A 54 1.17 16.15 -8.31
N ILE A 55 1.43 14.97 -8.85
CA ILE A 55 1.11 14.63 -10.25
C ILE A 55 -0.38 14.29 -10.32
N ASN A 56 -1.09 14.95 -11.23
CA ASN A 56 -2.51 14.68 -11.48
C ASN A 56 -2.67 13.34 -12.21
N ASP A 57 -3.71 12.57 -11.87
CA ASP A 57 -4.06 11.33 -12.55
C ASP A 57 -4.25 11.50 -14.07
N SER A 58 -4.70 12.67 -14.52
CA SER A 58 -4.85 12.97 -15.95
C SER A 58 -3.53 13.03 -16.72
N SER A 59 -2.42 13.22 -16.01
CA SER A 59 -1.06 13.21 -16.57
C SER A 59 -0.43 11.81 -16.57
N LEU A 60 -1.02 10.86 -15.83
CA LEU A 60 -0.51 9.50 -15.70
C LEU A 60 -1.06 8.60 -16.81
N THR A 61 -0.19 7.79 -17.40
CA THR A 61 -0.61 6.74 -18.32
C THR A 61 -0.78 5.43 -17.54
N PHE A 62 -2.01 4.97 -17.43
CA PHE A 62 -2.33 3.70 -16.77
C PHE A 62 -2.34 2.55 -17.77
N LYS A 63 -1.92 1.36 -17.32
CA LYS A 63 -1.99 0.14 -18.14
C LYS A 63 -3.44 -0.26 -18.42
N LEU A 64 -3.68 -0.87 -19.58
CA LEU A 64 -5.00 -1.35 -19.95
C LEU A 64 -5.55 -2.32 -18.90
N GLY A 65 -6.81 -2.13 -18.49
CA GLY A 65 -7.47 -2.92 -17.45
C GLY A 65 -7.17 -2.48 -16.02
N TYR A 66 -6.34 -1.46 -15.81
CA TYR A 66 -6.14 -0.87 -14.49
C TYR A 66 -7.35 -0.04 -14.07
N ILE A 67 -7.88 -0.33 -12.89
CA ILE A 67 -8.93 0.47 -12.25
C ILE A 67 -8.26 1.37 -11.21
N ARG A 68 -8.40 2.68 -11.38
CA ARG A 68 -7.83 3.68 -10.48
C ARG A 68 -8.53 3.64 -9.12
N ASP A 69 -7.74 3.40 -8.07
CA ASP A 69 -8.20 3.44 -6.68
C ASP A 69 -7.81 4.79 -6.04
N PRO A 70 -8.74 5.69 -5.71
CA PRO A 70 -8.45 7.06 -5.24
C PRO A 70 -7.69 7.12 -3.90
N ARG A 71 -7.49 5.99 -3.22
CA ARG A 71 -6.67 5.91 -2.01
C ARG A 71 -5.19 6.15 -2.29
N TRP A 72 -4.70 5.91 -3.50
CA TRP A 72 -3.30 6.13 -3.83
C TRP A 72 -3.07 7.56 -4.25
N THR A 73 -2.01 8.15 -3.73
CA THR A 73 -1.60 9.51 -4.07
C THR A 73 -0.08 9.57 -4.15
N ASN A 74 0.42 10.62 -4.77
CA ASN A 74 1.83 10.84 -5.00
C ASN A 74 2.19 12.28 -4.62
N THR A 75 3.44 12.50 -4.25
CA THR A 75 3.99 13.85 -4.15
C THR A 75 5.49 13.80 -4.41
N ILE A 76 6.01 14.81 -5.09
CA ILE A 76 7.43 14.99 -5.32
C ILE A 76 7.87 16.20 -4.52
N GLN A 77 8.75 15.97 -3.55
CA GLN A 77 9.33 17.03 -2.73
C GLN A 77 10.84 16.86 -2.70
N SER A 78 11.58 17.96 -2.89
CA SER A 78 13.05 17.95 -2.90
C SER A 78 13.64 16.87 -3.83
N ASN A 79 13.08 16.76 -5.05
CA ASN A 79 13.49 15.78 -6.06
C ASN A 79 13.33 14.30 -5.63
N THR A 80 12.55 14.05 -4.58
CA THR A 80 12.24 12.69 -4.09
C THR A 80 10.76 12.41 -4.34
N LEU A 81 10.48 11.27 -4.99
CA LEU A 81 9.13 10.77 -5.20
C LEU A 81 8.64 10.05 -3.94
N TYR A 82 7.44 10.41 -3.50
CA TYR A 82 6.72 9.74 -2.42
C TYR A 82 5.38 9.25 -2.96
N ILE A 83 5.13 7.96 -2.85
CA ILE A 83 3.84 7.36 -3.22
C ILE A 83 3.24 6.76 -1.96
N TYR A 84 2.02 7.15 -1.65
CA TYR A 84 1.42 6.84 -0.36
C TYR A 84 -0.09 6.62 -0.42
N SER A 85 -0.62 6.03 0.65
CA SER A 85 -2.06 5.91 0.85
C SER A 85 -2.62 7.16 1.54
N SER A 86 -3.72 7.72 1.02
CA SER A 86 -4.43 8.85 1.64
C SER A 86 -5.15 8.45 2.93
N THR A 87 -5.35 7.15 3.14
CA THR A 87 -5.97 6.58 4.34
C THR A 87 -5.10 5.51 4.95
N THR A 88 -5.34 5.23 6.24
CA THR A 88 -4.72 4.10 6.93
C THR A 88 -5.36 2.81 6.43
N LEU A 89 -4.52 1.94 5.88
CA LEU A 89 -4.95 0.62 5.42
C LEU A 89 -4.99 -0.39 6.58
N GLU A 90 -5.80 -1.43 6.40
CA GLU A 90 -5.84 -2.57 7.30
C GLU A 90 -4.44 -3.22 7.46
N PRO A 91 -4.08 -3.71 8.67
CA PRO A 91 -2.77 -4.30 8.93
C PRO A 91 -2.37 -5.39 7.93
N ARG A 92 -3.33 -6.23 7.51
CA ARG A 92 -3.08 -7.34 6.59
C ARG A 92 -2.75 -6.87 5.18
N VAL A 93 -3.36 -5.76 4.72
CA VAL A 93 -3.00 -5.13 3.45
C VAL A 93 -1.57 -4.59 3.51
N LYS A 94 -1.19 -3.95 4.61
CA LYS A 94 0.18 -3.45 4.83
C LYS A 94 1.20 -4.57 4.72
N GLU A 95 0.95 -5.68 5.39
CA GLU A 95 1.83 -6.85 5.36
C GLU A 95 2.00 -7.41 3.93
N VAL A 96 0.90 -7.57 3.18
CA VAL A 96 0.96 -8.08 1.80
C VAL A 96 1.71 -7.13 0.87
N VAL A 97 1.49 -5.81 1.00
CA VAL A 97 2.29 -4.81 0.26
C VAL A 97 3.78 -4.98 0.57
N PHE A 98 4.14 -5.08 1.85
CA PHE A 98 5.55 -5.23 2.25
C PHE A 98 6.16 -6.54 1.79
N ASN A 99 5.41 -7.64 1.78
CA ASN A 99 5.89 -8.91 1.24
C ASN A 99 6.11 -8.82 -0.28
N LYS A 100 5.22 -8.16 -1.03
CA LYS A 100 5.40 -7.92 -2.47
C LYS A 100 6.55 -6.98 -2.80
N THR A 101 6.85 -6.00 -1.94
CA THR A 101 8.02 -5.11 -2.07
C THR A 101 9.31 -5.73 -1.54
N ARG A 102 9.29 -7.02 -1.18
CA ARG A 102 10.43 -7.74 -0.56
C ARG A 102 10.97 -7.05 0.69
N ARG A 103 10.09 -6.35 1.42
CA ARG A 103 10.42 -5.59 2.64
C ARG A 103 11.56 -4.59 2.44
N ASN A 104 11.63 -3.96 1.27
CA ASN A 104 12.61 -2.91 0.99
C ASN A 104 12.49 -1.77 2.02
N LEU A 105 13.63 -1.26 2.48
CA LEU A 105 13.76 -0.12 3.41
C LEU A 105 13.15 1.17 2.87
N SER A 106 13.04 1.31 1.53
CA SER A 106 12.36 2.44 0.89
C SER A 106 10.84 2.35 0.96
N SER A 107 10.28 1.27 1.50
CA SER A 107 8.85 1.10 1.76
C SER A 107 8.59 1.02 3.26
N GLY A 108 7.47 1.56 3.73
CA GLY A 108 7.17 1.55 5.15
C GLY A 108 5.85 2.23 5.49
N ILE A 109 5.67 2.55 6.76
CA ILE A 109 4.56 3.38 7.25
C ILE A 109 5.08 4.70 7.81
N LYS A 110 4.28 5.76 7.70
CA LYS A 110 4.59 6.99 8.44
C LYS A 110 4.32 6.78 9.93
N GLY A 111 5.38 6.85 10.75
CA GLY A 111 5.28 6.83 12.20
C GLY A 111 4.69 8.13 12.76
N SER A 112 4.32 8.12 14.04
CA SER A 112 3.82 9.31 14.74
C SER A 112 4.83 10.46 14.81
N SER A 113 6.13 10.14 14.75
CA SER A 113 7.23 11.10 14.64
C SER A 113 7.33 11.79 13.28
N GLY A 114 6.51 11.39 12.31
CA GLY A 114 6.58 11.86 10.92
C GLY A 114 7.67 11.20 10.08
N ARG A 115 8.36 10.20 10.62
CA ARG A 115 9.42 9.45 9.94
C ARG A 115 8.89 8.16 9.30
N LEU A 116 9.60 7.67 8.30
CA LEU A 116 9.32 6.37 7.70
C LEU A 116 9.79 5.24 8.62
N ILE A 117 8.86 4.38 9.01
CA ILE A 117 9.13 3.15 9.74
C ILE A 117 9.08 2.00 8.76
N SER A 118 10.19 1.27 8.62
CA SER A 118 10.30 0.11 7.75
C SER A 118 9.31 -1.02 8.15
N PRO A 119 9.09 -2.02 7.29
CA PRO A 119 8.17 -3.13 7.58
C PRO A 119 8.59 -3.96 8.80
N ASN A 120 9.86 -3.86 9.20
CA ASN A 120 10.43 -4.58 10.34
C ASN A 120 10.39 -3.74 11.63
N GLY A 121 9.76 -2.55 11.61
CA GLY A 121 9.65 -1.67 12.78
C GLY A 121 10.85 -0.76 13.03
N ILE A 122 11.84 -0.75 12.13
CA ILE A 122 13.04 0.09 12.25
C ILE A 122 12.72 1.49 11.70
N ASP A 123 13.02 2.55 12.47
CA ASP A 123 13.02 3.94 11.99
C ASP A 123 14.16 4.10 10.99
N THR A 124 13.83 4.46 9.74
CA THR A 124 14.83 4.63 8.67
C THR A 124 15.53 5.98 8.72
N GLY A 125 15.09 6.90 9.58
CA GLY A 125 15.58 8.28 9.66
C GLY A 125 15.06 9.18 8.52
N ILE A 126 14.30 8.63 7.56
CA ILE A 126 13.73 9.40 6.46
C ILE A 126 12.53 10.20 6.98
N VAL A 127 12.63 11.53 6.92
CA VAL A 127 11.52 12.44 7.24
C VAL A 127 10.54 12.47 6.08
N LEU A 128 9.27 12.18 6.35
CA LEU A 128 8.22 12.20 5.33
C LEU A 128 7.53 13.56 5.26
N PRO A 129 7.08 14.00 4.07
CA PRO A 129 6.28 15.21 3.90
C PRO A 129 5.09 15.28 4.86
N ALA A 130 4.76 16.50 5.30
CA ALA A 130 3.62 16.75 6.20
C ALA A 130 2.26 16.36 5.56
N SER A 131 2.17 16.40 4.23
CA SER A 131 1.00 16.00 3.44
C SER A 131 0.65 14.51 3.55
N ILE A 132 1.59 13.66 3.96
CA ILE A 132 1.38 12.23 4.14
C ILE A 132 0.70 11.97 5.49
N PRO A 133 -0.44 11.27 5.55
CA PRO A 133 -1.09 10.92 6.82
C PRO A 133 -0.24 9.97 7.67
N THR A 134 -0.32 10.11 8.99
CA THR A 134 0.28 9.14 9.93
C THR A 134 -0.37 7.76 9.75
N GLY A 135 0.44 6.70 9.72
CA GLY A 135 -0.01 5.33 9.53
C GLY A 135 -0.30 4.93 8.08
N ALA A 136 -0.14 5.86 7.12
CA ALA A 136 -0.19 5.59 5.69
C ALA A 136 0.98 4.70 5.25
N ILE A 137 0.72 3.78 4.32
CA ILE A 137 1.82 3.11 3.60
C ILE A 137 2.48 4.17 2.72
N THR A 138 3.80 4.21 2.73
CA THR A 138 4.59 5.12 1.91
C THR A 138 5.75 4.35 1.27
N MET A 139 5.97 4.60 -0.02
CA MET A 139 7.18 4.22 -0.74
C MET A 139 7.91 5.49 -1.16
N VAL A 140 9.22 5.47 -0.96
CA VAL A 140 10.14 6.57 -1.27
C VAL A 140 11.01 6.15 -2.46
N GLY A 141 11.20 7.07 -3.39
CA GLY A 141 12.10 6.90 -4.53
C GLY A 141 11.47 6.23 -5.76
N ASP A 142 12.36 5.97 -6.71
CA ASP A 142 12.23 5.44 -8.07
C ASP A 142 12.01 3.92 -8.13
#